data_AF-A0A1E3B5Q4-F1
#
_entry.id   AF-A0A1E3B5Q4-F1
#
_cell.length_a   1.000
_cell.length_b   1.000
_cell.length_c   1.000
_cell.angle_alpha   90.00
_cell.angle_beta   90.00
_cell.angle_gamma   90.00
#
_symmetry.space_group_name_H-M   'P 1'
#
loop_
_entity.id
_entity.type
_entity.pdbx_description
1 polymer ?
#
loop_
_entity_poly.entity_id
_entity_poly.type
_entity_poly.pdbx_seq_one_letter_code
_entity_poly.pdbx_strand_id
1 'polypeptide(L)'
;MIPNEALHEKPIPLRNHWKLYEKQKLTDKQRGHPSLPRNQRTIEPVYYQTIFERGIDPDVDNPDNCHDHSEVPDTWPSLDEILSFRQKVCARIEALYQTDKPWSDRTIGRALWIGFEHEGLHLETFL
;
A
#
# COMPACT_ATOMS: atom_id res chain seq x y z
N MET A 1 -8.06 -16.07 8.64
CA MET A 1 -8.34 -14.63 8.86
C MET A 1 -7.92 -14.31 10.28
N ILE A 2 -7.26 -13.17 10.50
CA ILE A 2 -7.03 -12.64 11.85
C ILE A 2 -8.40 -12.30 12.47
N PRO A 3 -8.65 -12.64 13.74
CA PRO A 3 -9.88 -12.24 14.43
C PRO A 3 -10.06 -10.72 14.41
N ASN A 4 -11.30 -10.23 14.31
CA ASN A 4 -11.55 -8.78 14.20
C ASN A 4 -11.00 -8.00 15.39
N GLU A 5 -11.07 -8.58 16.59
CA GLU A 5 -10.48 -8.03 17.80
C GLU A 5 -8.96 -7.82 17.69
N ALA A 6 -8.26 -8.71 17.00
CA ALA A 6 -6.82 -8.66 16.86
C ALA A 6 -6.36 -7.67 15.78
N LEU A 7 -7.24 -7.14 14.92
CA LEU A 7 -6.84 -6.23 13.84
C LEU A 7 -6.15 -4.93 14.32
N HIS A 8 -6.46 -4.51 15.54
CA HIS A 8 -5.90 -3.33 16.19
C HIS A 8 -4.70 -3.63 17.09
N GLU A 9 -4.31 -4.89 17.20
CA GLU A 9 -3.17 -5.28 18.02
C GLU A 9 -1.86 -4.98 17.30
N LYS A 10 -0.84 -4.71 18.11
CA LYS A 10 0.55 -4.55 17.68
C LYS A 10 1.35 -5.69 18.30
N PRO A 11 1.67 -6.74 17.52
CA PRO A 11 2.21 -7.99 18.07
C PRO A 11 3.57 -7.81 18.76
N ILE A 12 4.40 -6.88 18.25
CA ILE A 12 5.65 -6.43 18.89
C ILE A 12 5.84 -4.92 18.72
N PRO A 13 6.60 -4.23 19.59
CA PRO A 13 6.79 -2.77 19.55
C PRO A 13 7.35 -2.20 18.24
N LEU A 14 8.02 -3.01 17.44
CA LEU A 14 8.58 -2.61 16.14
C LEU A 14 7.63 -2.84 14.96
N ARG A 15 6.51 -3.57 15.14
CA ARG A 15 5.55 -3.83 14.07
C ARG A 15 4.44 -2.77 14.03
N ASN A 16 3.75 -2.71 12.90
CA ASN A 16 2.54 -1.92 12.75
C ASN A 16 1.30 -2.70 13.27
N HIS A 17 0.18 -2.01 13.46
CA HIS A 17 -1.10 -2.68 13.68
C HIS A 17 -1.45 -3.57 12.48
N TRP A 18 -2.11 -4.71 12.72
CA TRP A 18 -2.44 -5.66 11.65
C TRP A 18 -3.23 -5.03 10.48
N LYS A 19 -4.13 -4.07 10.75
CA LYS A 19 -4.86 -3.31 9.70
C LYS A 19 -3.95 -2.61 8.66
N LEU A 20 -2.75 -2.21 9.05
CA LEU A 20 -1.81 -1.53 8.15
C LEU A 20 -1.30 -2.49 7.06
N TYR A 21 -1.02 -3.74 7.41
CA TYR A 21 -0.53 -4.75 6.47
C TYR A 21 -1.60 -5.23 5.48
N GLU A 22 -2.89 -5.05 5.76
CA GLU A 22 -3.95 -5.35 4.80
C GLU A 22 -4.05 -4.32 3.67
N LYS A 23 -3.61 -3.07 3.92
CA LYS A 23 -3.65 -1.99 2.93
C LYS A 23 -2.29 -1.75 2.27
N GLN A 24 -1.17 -1.89 2.99
CA GLN A 24 0.18 -1.64 2.44
C GLN A 24 0.44 -2.41 1.12
N LYS A 25 -0.28 -3.52 0.95
CA LYS A 25 -0.49 -4.29 -0.27
C LYS A 25 -0.83 -3.49 -1.56
N LEU A 26 -1.32 -2.25 -1.44
CA LEU A 26 -2.06 -1.56 -2.51
C LEU A 26 -1.63 -0.11 -2.76
N THR A 27 -0.91 0.52 -1.85
CA THR A 27 -0.57 1.96 -1.94
C THR A 27 0.55 2.24 -2.94
N ASP A 28 1.55 1.36 -3.00
CA ASP A 28 2.73 1.55 -3.87
C ASP A 28 2.38 1.57 -5.36
N LYS A 29 1.25 0.97 -5.73
CA LYS A 29 0.77 0.95 -7.12
C LYS A 29 0.09 2.27 -7.53
N GLN A 30 -0.13 3.21 -6.60
CA GLN A 30 -0.81 4.48 -6.87
C GLN A 30 0.13 5.66 -7.05
N ARG A 31 1.33 5.63 -6.47
CA ARG A 31 2.31 6.71 -6.65
C ARG A 31 3.01 6.58 -8.00
N GLY A 32 2.57 7.40 -8.94
CA GLY A 32 3.47 8.29 -9.69
C GLY A 32 4.75 7.70 -10.26
N HIS A 33 4.73 6.50 -10.84
CA HIS A 33 5.75 6.19 -11.84
C HIS A 33 5.51 7.20 -12.98
N PRO A 34 6.50 8.00 -13.42
CA PRO A 34 6.31 9.07 -14.40
C PRO A 34 5.76 8.61 -15.78
N SER A 35 5.59 7.31 -15.99
CA SER A 35 4.97 6.68 -17.15
C SER A 35 3.48 6.44 -17.05
N LEU A 36 2.87 6.47 -15.86
CA LEU A 36 1.43 6.34 -15.75
C LEU A 36 0.82 7.69 -16.16
N PRO A 37 -0.02 7.74 -17.20
CA PRO A 37 -0.53 9.01 -17.72
C PRO A 37 -1.25 9.76 -16.61
N ARG A 38 -0.78 10.99 -16.34
CA ARG A 38 -1.24 11.98 -15.35
C ARG A 38 -2.77 12.24 -15.34
N ASN A 39 -3.48 11.70 -16.33
CA ASN A 39 -4.92 11.78 -16.53
C ASN A 39 -5.72 10.71 -15.77
N GLN A 40 -5.15 9.53 -15.47
CA GLN A 40 -5.95 8.49 -14.82
C GLN A 40 -6.15 8.81 -13.35
N ARG A 41 -7.37 9.22 -13.00
CA ARG A 41 -7.83 9.56 -11.64
C ARG A 41 -7.29 8.55 -10.62
N THR A 42 -6.77 9.09 -9.52
CA THR A 42 -6.48 8.35 -8.29
C THR A 42 -7.70 7.50 -7.89
N ILE A 43 -7.47 6.29 -7.40
CA ILE A 43 -8.58 5.47 -6.90
C ILE A 43 -9.03 6.09 -5.58
N GLU A 44 -10.31 6.40 -5.47
CA GLU A 44 -10.88 6.95 -4.24
C GLU A 44 -10.92 5.90 -3.12
N PRO A 45 -10.66 6.30 -1.86
CA PRO A 45 -10.45 7.68 -1.43
C PRO A 45 -8.98 8.14 -1.53
N VAL A 46 -8.73 9.35 -2.04
CA VAL A 46 -7.35 9.87 -2.22
C VAL A 46 -6.56 9.96 -0.91
N TYR A 47 -7.21 10.27 0.22
CA TYR A 47 -6.54 10.42 1.53
C TYR A 47 -5.87 9.14 2.03
N TYR A 48 -6.17 7.98 1.44
CA TYR A 48 -5.46 6.74 1.72
C TYR A 48 -3.97 6.81 1.39
N GLN A 49 -3.54 7.76 0.56
CA GLN A 49 -2.12 8.04 0.33
C GLN A 49 -1.49 8.61 1.60
N THR A 50 -2.14 9.58 2.25
CA THR A 50 -1.61 10.28 3.43
C THR A 50 -1.44 9.39 4.66
N ILE A 51 -2.30 8.39 4.85
CA ILE A 51 -2.35 7.61 6.10
C ILE A 51 -1.72 6.21 6.00
N PHE A 52 -1.35 5.78 4.78
CA PHE A 52 -0.78 4.44 4.54
C PHE A 52 0.53 4.47 3.71
N GLU A 53 1.02 5.63 3.27
CA GLU A 53 2.35 5.76 2.67
C GLU A 53 3.42 5.77 3.77
N ARG A 54 3.81 4.59 4.26
CA ARG A 54 4.91 4.49 5.21
C ARG A 54 6.23 4.65 4.45
N GLY A 55 6.98 5.69 4.82
CA GLY A 55 8.34 5.95 4.34
C GLY A 55 9.36 5.00 4.97
N ILE A 56 10.64 5.35 4.86
CA ILE A 56 11.77 4.62 5.44
C ILE A 56 11.55 4.51 6.95
N ASP A 57 11.70 3.30 7.53
CA ASP A 57 11.56 3.06 8.97
C ASP A 57 12.44 4.01 9.80
N PRO A 58 11.99 4.44 10.99
CA PRO A 58 12.76 5.35 11.83
C PRO A 58 14.11 4.74 12.20
N ASP A 59 15.12 5.60 12.39
CA ASP A 59 16.46 5.18 12.79
C ASP A 59 16.39 4.47 14.15
N VAL A 60 16.70 3.17 14.14
CA VAL A 60 16.65 2.32 15.34
C VAL A 60 17.76 2.70 16.33
N ASP A 61 18.89 3.17 15.82
CA ASP A 61 20.06 3.54 16.64
C ASP A 61 19.95 4.97 17.16
N ASN A 62 19.23 5.84 16.45
CA ASN A 62 19.00 7.24 16.86
C ASN A 62 17.51 7.62 16.81
N PRO A 63 16.77 7.44 17.93
CA PRO A 63 15.35 7.76 18.03
C PRO A 63 15.01 9.24 17.78
N ASP A 64 15.98 10.14 17.89
CA ASP A 64 15.79 11.58 17.63
C ASP A 64 15.79 11.92 16.14
N ASN A 65 16.20 10.98 15.27
CA ASN A 65 16.19 11.12 13.83
C ASN A 65 15.08 10.27 13.21
N CYS A 66 13.91 10.88 13.06
CA CYS A 66 12.75 10.25 12.45
C CYS A 66 12.61 10.72 10.99
N HIS A 67 12.51 9.80 10.04
CA HIS A 67 12.22 10.14 8.65
C HIS A 67 10.77 10.63 8.49
N ASP A 68 10.45 11.29 7.38
CA ASP A 68 9.07 11.66 7.09
C ASP A 68 8.19 10.39 7.01
N HIS A 69 7.17 10.30 7.86
CA HIS A 69 6.22 9.20 7.90
C HIS A 69 4.80 9.69 7.65
N SER A 70 3.93 8.79 7.14
CA SER A 70 2.49 9.05 7.03
C SER A 70 1.88 9.52 8.34
N GLU A 71 0.87 10.39 8.21
CA GLU A 71 0.03 10.78 9.33
C GLU A 71 -0.68 9.55 9.91
N VAL A 72 -0.72 9.48 11.24
CA VAL A 72 -1.52 8.46 11.94
C VAL A 72 -2.92 9.05 12.14
N PRO A 73 -3.97 8.50 11.52
CA PRO A 73 -5.31 9.04 11.67
C PRO A 73 -5.86 8.74 13.07
N ASP A 74 -6.70 9.63 13.59
CA ASP A 74 -7.44 9.42 14.85
C ASP A 74 -8.32 8.15 14.80
N THR A 75 -8.82 7.81 13.61
CA THR A 75 -9.59 6.59 13.38
C THR A 75 -9.18 5.95 12.06
N TRP A 76 -8.78 4.68 12.12
CA TRP A 76 -8.48 3.90 10.94
C TRP A 76 -9.76 3.57 10.16
N PRO A 77 -9.71 3.52 8.82
CA PRO A 77 -10.80 3.00 8.01
C PRO A 77 -11.22 1.59 8.46
N SER A 78 -12.49 1.26 8.24
CA SER A 78 -13.01 -0.08 8.52
C SER A 78 -12.34 -1.12 7.60
N LEU A 79 -12.34 -2.38 8.03
CA LEU A 79 -11.79 -3.47 7.21
C LEU A 79 -12.51 -3.56 5.86
N ASP A 80 -13.84 -3.40 5.86
CA ASP A 80 -14.64 -3.45 4.64
C ASP A 80 -14.29 -2.34 3.65
N GLU A 81 -14.03 -1.12 4.12
CA GLU A 81 -13.56 -0.02 3.26
C GLU A 81 -12.18 -0.32 2.65
N ILE A 82 -11.26 -0.88 3.44
CA ILE A 82 -9.93 -1.29 2.99
C ILE A 82 -10.02 -2.39 1.93
N LEU A 83 -10.87 -3.41 2.17
CA LEU A 83 -11.09 -4.50 1.23
C LEU A 83 -11.80 -4.03 -0.05
N SER A 84 -12.75 -3.10 0.05
CA SER A 84 -13.38 -2.48 -1.12
C SER A 84 -12.38 -1.70 -1.96
N PHE A 85 -11.49 -0.94 -1.32
CA PHE A 85 -10.40 -0.26 -2.01
C PHE A 85 -9.45 -1.23 -2.70
N ARG A 86 -9.11 -2.35 -2.03
CA ARG A 86 -8.32 -3.44 -2.61
C ARG A 86 -8.92 -3.96 -3.90
N GLN A 87 -10.21 -4.25 -3.90
CA GLN A 87 -10.92 -4.75 -5.08
C GLN A 87 -10.83 -3.75 -6.25
N LYS A 88 -10.96 -2.45 -6.00
CA LYS A 88 -10.83 -1.40 -7.03
C LYS A 88 -9.41 -1.36 -7.64
N VAL A 89 -8.38 -1.52 -6.81
CA VAL A 89 -6.98 -1.58 -7.27
C VAL A 89 -6.73 -2.83 -8.11
N CYS A 90 -7.18 -4.00 -7.65
CA CYS A 90 -7.10 -5.26 -8.39
C CYS A 90 -7.80 -5.14 -9.76
N ALA A 91 -9.04 -4.65 -9.78
CA ALA A 91 -9.79 -4.46 -11.02
C ALA A 91 -9.07 -3.52 -12.02
N ARG A 92 -8.39 -2.47 -11.53
CA ARG A 92 -7.59 -1.58 -12.38
C ARG A 92 -6.36 -2.27 -12.96
N ILE A 93 -5.69 -3.12 -12.18
CA ILE A 93 -4.54 -3.90 -12.65
C ILE A 93 -5.01 -4.94 -13.67
N GLU A 94 -6.11 -5.65 -13.39
CA GLU A 94 -6.71 -6.61 -14.33
C GLU A 94 -7.08 -5.94 -15.66
N ALA A 95 -7.72 -4.76 -15.61
CA ALA A 95 -8.03 -3.98 -16.81
C ALA A 95 -6.77 -3.54 -17.57
N LEU A 96 -5.65 -3.30 -16.88
CA LEU A 96 -4.37 -2.98 -17.52
C LEU A 96 -3.79 -4.19 -18.26
N TYR A 97 -3.92 -5.40 -17.71
CA TYR A 97 -3.56 -6.66 -18.37
C TYR A 97 -4.45 -7.02 -19.56
N GLN A 98 -5.65 -6.43 -19.69
CA GLN A 98 -6.45 -6.51 -20.92
C GLN A 98 -5.92 -5.63 -22.06
N THR A 99 -4.88 -4.84 -21.81
CA THR A 99 -4.17 -4.02 -22.81
C THR A 99 -2.77 -4.57 -23.04
N ASP A 100 -2.12 -4.18 -24.14
CA ASP A 100 -0.74 -4.59 -24.42
C ASP A 100 0.31 -3.86 -23.53
N LYS A 101 -0.11 -2.84 -22.77
CA LYS A 101 0.79 -1.95 -22.02
C LYS A 101 1.75 -2.63 -21.04
N PRO A 102 1.37 -3.68 -20.29
CA PRO A 102 2.30 -4.37 -19.40
C PRO A 102 3.54 -4.92 -20.12
N TRP A 103 3.41 -5.24 -21.41
CA TRP A 103 4.47 -5.84 -22.22
C TRP A 103 5.16 -4.81 -23.13
N SER A 104 4.43 -3.84 -23.69
CA SER A 104 5.00 -2.83 -24.59
C SER A 104 5.53 -1.57 -23.91
N ASP A 105 5.07 -1.22 -22.71
CA ASP A 105 5.60 -0.11 -21.92
C ASP A 105 6.45 -0.65 -20.77
N ARG A 106 7.77 -0.57 -20.94
CA ARG A 106 8.76 -1.03 -19.95
C ARG A 106 8.55 -0.40 -18.57
N THR A 107 8.06 0.82 -18.51
CA THR A 107 7.90 1.52 -17.24
C THR A 107 6.66 1.02 -16.51
N ILE A 108 5.57 0.74 -17.24
CA ILE A 108 4.38 0.08 -16.69
C ILE A 108 4.72 -1.34 -16.23
N GLY A 109 5.40 -2.13 -17.06
CA GLY A 109 5.81 -3.49 -16.70
C GLY A 109 6.66 -3.53 -15.42
N ARG A 110 7.59 -2.59 -15.26
CA ARG A 110 8.41 -2.46 -14.03
C ARG A 110 7.61 -2.06 -12.81
N ALA A 111 6.68 -1.12 -12.96
CA ALA A 111 5.80 -0.72 -11.85
C ALA A 111 4.94 -1.89 -11.37
N LEU A 112 4.42 -2.71 -12.28
CA LEU A 112 3.69 -3.93 -11.95
C LEU A 112 4.57 -4.96 -11.23
N TRP A 113 5.82 -5.14 -11.68
CA TRP A 113 6.77 -6.07 -11.06
C TRP A 113 7.17 -5.65 -9.64
N ILE A 114 7.59 -4.40 -9.46
CA ILE A 114 7.94 -3.85 -8.13
C ILE A 114 6.73 -3.96 -7.20
N GLY A 115 5.54 -3.60 -7.68
CA GLY A 115 4.32 -3.72 -6.88
C GLY A 115 3.91 -5.17 -6.55
N PHE A 116 4.40 -6.17 -7.28
CA PHE A 116 4.23 -7.59 -6.96
C PHE A 116 5.26 -8.05 -5.92
N GLU A 117 6.53 -7.70 -6.08
CA GLU A 117 7.57 -8.03 -5.10
C GLU A 117 7.28 -7.37 -3.75
N HIS A 118 6.87 -6.11 -3.76
CA HIS A 118 6.51 -5.36 -2.55
C HIS A 118 5.32 -5.98 -1.81
N GLU A 119 4.31 -6.49 -2.53
CA GLU A 119 3.22 -7.28 -1.95
C GLU A 119 3.76 -8.51 -1.20
N GLY A 120 4.69 -9.23 -1.82
CA GLY A 120 5.33 -10.40 -1.22
C GLY A 120 6.06 -10.07 0.08
N LEU A 121 6.82 -8.96 0.10
CA LEU A 121 7.51 -8.48 1.30
C LEU A 121 6.53 -8.10 2.42
N HIS A 122 5.37 -7.52 2.10
CA HIS A 122 4.33 -7.26 3.10
C HIS A 122 3.68 -8.52 3.64
N LEU A 123 3.49 -9.54 2.81
CA LEU A 123 3.01 -10.84 3.28
C LEU A 123 4.02 -11.49 4.22
N GLU A 124 5.32 -11.42 3.92
CA GLU A 124 6.37 -11.90 4.83
C GLU A 124 6.37 -11.11 6.15
N THR A 125 6.27 -9.78 6.09
CA THR A 125 6.23 -8.93 7.30
C THR A 125 4.97 -9.18 8.14
N PHE A 126 3.89 -9.64 7.50
CA PHE A 126 2.65 -10.00 8.16
C PHE A 126 2.71 -11.36 8.86
N LEU A 127 3.57 -12.29 8.42
CA LEU A 127 3.75 -13.58 9.10
C LEU A 127 4.58 -13.44 10.38
#